data_AF-A0A7I7SDY2-F1
#
_entry.id   AF-A0A7I7SDY2-F1
#
_cell.length_a   1.000
_cell.length_b   1.000
_cell.length_c   1.000
_cell.angle_alpha   90.00
_cell.angle_beta   90.00
_cell.angle_gamma   90.00
#
_symmetry.space_group_name_H-M   'P 1'
#
loop_
_entity.id
_entity.type
_entity.pdbx_description
1 polymer ?
#
loop_
_entity_poly.entity_id
_entity_poly.type
_entity_poly.pdbx_seq_one_letter_code
_entity_poly.pdbx_strand_id
1 'polypeptide(L)'
;MTSLVGPWTRTPSVLLLGDTDTMAHCDELTATAQRRGYAIADIYAFDVWEPGRTADLTGVAAVVAALTRAIADHLDIWVPFLSPDLGREQHPRRISLVLQRHGLNLLAGQKLAALPTKSGVNEIDWALRTEVRAVDALDNAALAAAGVKKLSAEIERTLVAAAARTVGTRRTSVSGDDHRGGESAGPPVLPPAHVPWRYRKPQVTDYVRWLVNACGVSQAATARVLNSSGQRTETDREWRSGSVGALLKG
;
A
#
# COMPACT_ATOMS: atom_id res chain seq x y z
N MET A 1 10.65 -43.28 -60.34
CA MET A 1 10.92 -41.83 -60.18
C MET A 1 9.58 -41.12 -60.03
N THR A 2 9.19 -40.82 -58.80
CA THR A 2 8.02 -39.97 -58.53
C THR A 2 8.27 -39.29 -57.20
N SER A 3 8.99 -38.17 -57.29
CA SER A 3 9.17 -37.24 -56.18
C SER A 3 7.86 -36.48 -56.00
N LEU A 4 7.10 -36.85 -54.98
CA LEU A 4 6.00 -36.05 -54.44
C LEU A 4 6.64 -34.94 -53.60
N VAL A 5 6.88 -33.79 -54.24
CA VAL A 5 7.17 -32.54 -53.52
C VAL A 5 5.89 -32.18 -52.77
N GLY A 6 5.86 -32.47 -51.47
CA GLY A 6 4.80 -32.06 -50.57
C GLY A 6 4.68 -30.53 -50.52
N PRO A 7 3.48 -29.99 -50.21
CA PRO A 7 3.28 -28.55 -50.14
C PRO A 7 4.25 -27.99 -49.10
N TRP A 8 4.93 -26.90 -49.44
CA TRP A 8 5.76 -26.14 -48.51
C TRP A 8 4.84 -25.68 -47.38
N THR A 9 4.78 -26.43 -46.28
CA THR A 9 4.09 -26.00 -45.07
C THR A 9 4.91 -24.86 -44.51
N ARG A 10 4.55 -23.63 -44.91
CA ARG A 10 5.14 -22.42 -44.35
C ARG A 10 4.83 -22.45 -42.86
N THR A 11 5.87 -22.59 -42.04
CA THR A 11 5.74 -22.57 -40.58
C THR A 11 5.03 -21.27 -40.19
N PRO A 12 3.87 -21.32 -39.53
CA PRO A 12 3.17 -20.11 -39.10
C PRO A 12 4.11 -19.29 -38.23
N SER A 13 4.12 -17.98 -38.44
CA SER A 13 5.03 -17.07 -37.75
C SER A 13 4.28 -16.19 -36.77
N VAL A 14 4.91 -15.85 -35.65
CA VAL A 14 4.35 -15.03 -34.57
C VAL A 14 5.32 -13.94 -34.18
N LEU A 15 4.79 -12.84 -33.65
CA LEU A 15 5.58 -11.77 -33.04
C LEU A 15 5.67 -12.04 -31.54
N LEU A 16 6.88 -12.06 -30.99
CA LEU A 16 7.07 -12.21 -29.55
C LEU A 16 6.98 -10.83 -28.89
N LEU A 17 6.15 -10.72 -27.84
CA LEU A 17 6.00 -9.50 -27.04
C LEU A 17 6.14 -9.83 -25.55
N GLY A 18 6.99 -9.10 -24.85
CA GLY A 18 7.21 -9.25 -23.41
C GLY A 18 8.16 -8.20 -22.84
N ASP A 19 8.39 -8.22 -21.53
CA ASP A 19 9.40 -7.34 -20.93
C ASP A 19 10.83 -7.85 -21.13
N THR A 20 11.82 -7.06 -20.72
CA THR A 20 13.23 -7.43 -20.86
C THR A 20 13.64 -8.66 -20.03
N ASP A 21 12.92 -9.02 -18.97
CA ASP A 21 13.13 -10.26 -18.22
C ASP A 21 12.66 -11.47 -19.03
N THR A 22 11.47 -11.38 -19.64
CA THR A 22 10.97 -12.37 -20.59
C THR A 22 11.92 -12.53 -21.77
N MET A 23 12.52 -11.44 -22.27
CA MET A 23 13.51 -11.51 -23.35
C MET A 23 14.84 -12.14 -22.94
N ALA A 24 15.21 -12.13 -21.66
CA ALA A 24 16.41 -12.83 -21.18
C ALA A 24 16.34 -14.34 -21.43
N HIS A 25 15.12 -14.89 -21.58
CA HIS A 25 14.84 -16.30 -21.88
C HIS A 25 14.49 -16.54 -23.36
N CYS A 26 14.88 -15.65 -24.27
CA CYS A 26 14.51 -15.72 -25.70
C CYS A 26 14.87 -17.05 -26.38
N ASP A 27 16.01 -17.66 -26.07
CA ASP A 27 16.42 -18.94 -26.66
C ASP A 27 15.45 -20.08 -26.29
N GLU A 28 15.03 -20.13 -25.03
CA GLU A 28 14.06 -21.11 -24.54
C GLU A 28 12.66 -20.87 -25.13
N LEU A 29 12.28 -19.60 -25.29
CA LEU A 29 11.02 -19.20 -25.92
C LEU A 29 11.01 -19.58 -27.42
N THR A 30 12.13 -19.39 -28.10
CA THR A 30 12.32 -19.79 -29.50
C THR A 30 12.19 -21.30 -29.66
N ALA A 31 12.87 -22.08 -28.81
CA ALA A 31 12.74 -23.54 -28.79
C ALA A 31 11.30 -23.98 -28.47
N THR A 32 10.58 -23.22 -27.64
CA THR A 32 9.17 -23.49 -27.31
C THR A 32 8.25 -23.22 -28.50
N ALA A 33 8.42 -22.10 -29.20
CA ALA A 33 7.67 -21.81 -30.42
C ALA A 33 7.91 -22.87 -31.50
N GLN A 34 9.17 -23.25 -31.73
CA GLN A 34 9.55 -24.28 -32.71
C GLN A 34 8.94 -25.64 -32.40
N ARG A 35 8.98 -26.09 -31.13
CA ARG A 35 8.32 -27.33 -30.69
C ARG A 35 6.81 -27.32 -30.92
N ARG A 36 6.20 -26.14 -31.04
CA ARG A 36 4.77 -25.94 -31.31
C ARG A 36 4.48 -25.67 -32.78
N GLY A 37 5.48 -25.74 -33.65
CA GLY A 37 5.34 -25.53 -35.08
C GLY A 37 5.23 -24.06 -35.47
N TYR A 38 5.73 -23.13 -34.64
CA TYR A 38 5.77 -21.70 -34.92
C TYR A 38 7.21 -21.21 -35.11
N ALA A 39 7.38 -20.18 -35.95
CA ALA A 39 8.60 -19.39 -36.04
C ALA A 39 8.38 -18.02 -35.40
N ILE A 40 9.39 -17.48 -34.70
CA ILE A 40 9.34 -16.09 -34.21
C ILE A 40 9.81 -15.20 -35.36
N ALA A 41 8.92 -14.35 -35.87
CA ALA A 41 9.23 -13.43 -36.96
C ALA A 41 10.01 -12.21 -36.47
N ASP A 42 9.67 -11.71 -35.29
CA ASP A 42 10.28 -10.52 -34.69
C ASP A 42 9.98 -10.47 -33.19
N ILE A 43 10.73 -9.64 -32.47
CA ILE A 43 10.72 -9.54 -31.02
C ILE A 43 10.55 -8.09 -30.59
N TYR A 44 9.55 -7.84 -29.76
CA TYR A 44 9.23 -6.53 -29.21
C TYR A 44 9.36 -6.56 -27.69
N ALA A 45 10.31 -5.78 -27.18
CA ALA A 45 10.64 -5.72 -25.76
C ALA A 45 10.30 -4.35 -25.18
N PHE A 46 9.76 -4.33 -23.96
CA PHE A 46 9.56 -3.12 -23.16
C PHE A 46 10.24 -3.25 -21.79
N ASP A 47 10.35 -2.16 -21.05
CA ASP A 47 10.99 -2.17 -19.74
C ASP A 47 10.18 -3.01 -18.73
N VAL A 48 10.87 -3.62 -17.77
CA VAL A 48 10.24 -4.43 -16.72
C VAL A 48 9.16 -3.63 -15.98
N TRP A 49 7.95 -4.16 -15.98
CA TRP A 49 6.72 -3.56 -15.46
C TRP A 49 6.22 -2.29 -16.17
N GLU A 50 6.76 -1.91 -17.33
CA GLU A 50 6.37 -0.69 -18.04
C GLU A 50 4.86 -0.62 -18.34
N PRO A 51 4.22 -1.65 -18.93
CA PRO A 51 2.77 -1.66 -19.10
C PRO A 51 2.04 -1.57 -17.76
N GLY A 52 2.57 -2.14 -16.68
CA GLY A 52 1.93 -2.07 -15.36
C GLY A 52 1.81 -0.65 -14.80
N ARG A 53 2.76 0.24 -15.14
CA ARG A 53 2.85 1.62 -14.62
C ARG A 53 1.89 2.59 -15.29
N THR A 54 1.46 2.31 -16.51
CA THR A 54 0.50 3.14 -17.26
C THR A 54 -0.85 2.44 -17.37
N ALA A 55 -1.95 3.21 -17.41
CA ALA A 55 -3.26 2.67 -17.77
C ALA A 55 -3.50 2.71 -19.28
N ASP A 56 -2.69 3.47 -20.01
CA ASP A 56 -2.79 3.67 -21.45
C ASP A 56 -1.63 2.97 -22.17
N LEU A 57 -1.98 1.97 -22.99
CA LEU A 57 -1.02 1.17 -23.75
C LEU A 57 -0.44 1.92 -24.94
N THR A 58 -1.04 3.04 -25.39
CA THR A 58 -0.45 3.83 -26.47
C THR A 58 0.85 4.51 -26.04
N GLY A 59 1.09 4.61 -24.73
CA GLY A 59 2.36 5.08 -24.17
C GLY A 59 3.49 4.04 -24.20
N VAL A 60 3.20 2.75 -24.47
CA VAL A 60 4.21 1.69 -24.51
C VAL A 60 4.61 1.44 -25.96
N ALA A 61 5.75 2.01 -26.37
CA ALA A 61 6.20 2.02 -27.76
C ALA A 61 6.30 0.62 -28.38
N ALA A 62 6.81 -0.36 -27.62
CA ALA A 62 6.95 -1.73 -28.08
C ALA A 62 5.60 -2.41 -28.37
N VAL A 63 4.56 -2.13 -27.57
CA VAL A 63 3.20 -2.66 -27.79
C VAL A 63 2.60 -2.07 -29.07
N VAL A 64 2.75 -0.76 -29.27
CA VAL A 64 2.27 -0.09 -30.49
C VAL A 64 3.00 -0.59 -31.74
N ALA A 65 4.32 -0.78 -31.64
CA ALA A 65 5.14 -1.30 -32.74
C ALA A 65 4.75 -2.75 -33.08
N ALA A 66 4.58 -3.61 -32.07
CA ALA A 66 4.14 -5.00 -32.25
C ALA A 66 2.76 -5.07 -32.91
N LEU A 67 1.80 -4.25 -32.46
CA LEU A 67 0.46 -4.18 -33.06
C LEU A 67 0.50 -3.69 -34.51
N THR A 68 1.31 -2.66 -34.79
CA THR A 68 1.48 -2.12 -36.14
C THR A 68 2.04 -3.20 -37.06
N ARG A 69 3.09 -3.92 -36.62
CA ARG A 69 3.71 -5.01 -37.37
C ARG A 69 2.74 -6.18 -37.58
N ALA A 70 2.01 -6.58 -36.53
CA ALA A 70 1.01 -7.63 -36.57
C ALA A 70 -0.05 -7.36 -37.64
N ILE A 71 -0.59 -6.14 -37.67
CA ILE A 71 -1.62 -5.73 -38.61
C ILE A 71 -1.06 -5.66 -40.05
N ALA A 72 0.14 -5.11 -40.22
CA ALA A 72 0.75 -4.95 -41.55
C ALA A 72 1.07 -6.29 -42.21
N ASP A 73 1.59 -7.24 -41.43
CA ASP A 73 2.07 -8.53 -41.94
C ASP A 73 1.06 -9.67 -41.72
N HIS A 74 -0.09 -9.38 -41.12
CA HIS A 74 -1.10 -10.35 -40.69
C HIS A 74 -0.51 -11.49 -39.82
N LEU A 75 0.23 -11.11 -38.78
CA LEU A 75 0.87 -12.03 -37.83
C LEU A 75 0.19 -11.97 -36.46
N ASP A 76 0.04 -13.14 -35.84
CA ASP A 76 -0.42 -13.23 -34.45
C ASP A 76 0.68 -12.75 -33.48
N ILE A 77 0.26 -12.20 -32.34
CA ILE A 77 1.17 -11.79 -31.26
C ILE A 77 1.17 -12.86 -30.19
N TRP A 78 2.35 -13.29 -29.76
CA TRP A 78 2.54 -14.20 -28.65
C TRP A 78 3.11 -13.48 -27.42
N VAL A 79 2.41 -13.60 -26.29
CA VAL A 79 2.85 -13.13 -24.99
C VAL A 79 3.00 -14.33 -24.04
N PRO A 80 4.23 -14.78 -23.75
CA PRO A 80 4.47 -15.96 -22.93
C PRO A 80 3.96 -15.80 -21.50
N PHE A 81 4.10 -14.61 -20.89
CA PHE A 81 3.77 -14.34 -19.50
C PHE A 81 2.83 -13.15 -19.36
N LEU A 82 1.54 -13.34 -19.68
CA LEU A 82 0.53 -12.26 -19.68
C LEU A 82 0.53 -11.38 -18.43
N SER A 83 0.44 -11.98 -17.23
CA SER A 83 0.30 -11.20 -15.99
C SER A 83 1.59 -10.47 -15.59
N PRO A 84 2.78 -11.11 -15.63
CA PRO A 84 4.04 -10.39 -15.41
C PRO A 84 4.29 -9.29 -16.45
N ASP A 85 4.14 -9.60 -17.74
CA ASP A 85 4.51 -8.69 -18.84
C ASP A 85 3.54 -7.51 -18.96
N LEU A 86 2.23 -7.79 -19.03
CA LEU A 86 1.20 -6.77 -19.30
C LEU A 86 0.60 -6.20 -18.01
N GLY A 87 0.83 -6.86 -16.88
CA GLY A 87 0.35 -6.43 -15.57
C GLY A 87 -1.17 -6.50 -15.46
N ARG A 88 -1.80 -5.34 -15.71
CA ARG A 88 -3.23 -5.13 -15.49
C ARG A 88 -4.06 -6.09 -16.34
N GLU A 89 -5.10 -6.66 -15.75
CA GLU A 89 -6.03 -7.58 -16.43
C GLU A 89 -6.67 -6.98 -17.71
N GLN A 90 -6.77 -5.64 -17.80
CA GLN A 90 -7.35 -4.96 -18.96
C GLN A 90 -6.44 -4.96 -20.19
N HIS A 91 -5.11 -4.94 -19.99
CA HIS A 91 -4.14 -4.81 -21.07
C HIS A 91 -4.18 -5.97 -22.08
N PRO A 92 -4.12 -7.25 -21.66
CA PRO A 92 -4.23 -8.35 -22.61
C PRO A 92 -5.58 -8.37 -23.32
N ARG A 93 -6.67 -7.91 -22.67
CA ARG A 93 -7.98 -7.81 -23.30
C ARG A 93 -8.00 -6.76 -24.40
N ARG A 94 -7.47 -5.56 -24.14
CA ARG A 94 -7.42 -4.47 -25.14
C ARG A 94 -6.59 -4.86 -26.35
N ILE A 95 -5.40 -5.44 -26.14
CA ILE A 95 -4.54 -5.96 -27.22
C ILE A 95 -5.29 -7.03 -28.02
N SER A 96 -5.92 -7.98 -27.34
CA SER A 96 -6.70 -9.05 -27.97
C SER A 96 -7.88 -8.49 -28.79
N LEU A 97 -8.58 -7.46 -28.33
CA LEU A 97 -9.69 -6.84 -29.06
C LEU A 97 -9.21 -6.11 -30.32
N VAL A 98 -8.08 -5.39 -30.24
CA VAL A 98 -7.47 -4.75 -31.41
C VAL A 98 -7.12 -5.80 -32.45
N LEU A 99 -6.39 -6.86 -32.08
CA LEU A 99 -6.02 -7.94 -32.99
C LEU A 99 -7.25 -8.62 -33.62
N GLN A 100 -8.29 -8.88 -32.82
CA GLN A 100 -9.52 -9.52 -33.30
C GLN A 100 -10.27 -8.68 -34.34
N ARG A 101 -10.24 -7.35 -34.25
CA ARG A 101 -10.80 -6.46 -35.28
C ARG A 101 -10.11 -6.62 -36.63
N HIS A 102 -8.88 -7.13 -36.63
CA HIS A 102 -8.07 -7.41 -37.82
C HIS A 102 -8.01 -8.92 -38.15
N GLY A 103 -8.80 -9.76 -37.48
CA GLY A 103 -8.80 -11.21 -37.69
C GLY A 103 -7.57 -11.94 -37.13
N LEU A 104 -6.83 -11.30 -36.23
CA LEU A 104 -5.62 -11.81 -35.59
C LEU A 104 -5.89 -12.23 -34.14
N ASN A 105 -4.98 -13.02 -33.58
CA ASN A 105 -5.09 -13.56 -32.22
C ASN A 105 -3.94 -13.08 -31.33
N LEU A 106 -4.28 -12.84 -30.07
CA LEU A 106 -3.29 -12.81 -28.99
C LEU A 106 -3.11 -14.25 -28.49
N LEU A 107 -1.92 -14.80 -28.65
CA LEU A 107 -1.54 -16.12 -28.16
C LEU A 107 -0.89 -15.95 -26.79
N ALA A 108 -1.26 -16.82 -25.84
CA ALA A 108 -0.78 -16.73 -24.47
C ALA A 108 -0.18 -18.02 -23.94
N GLY A 109 0.74 -17.85 -23.00
CA GLY A 109 1.38 -18.94 -22.29
C GLY A 109 2.31 -19.77 -23.18
N GLN A 110 2.94 -20.78 -22.57
CA GLN A 110 3.82 -21.72 -23.26
C GLN A 110 3.09 -22.65 -24.26
N LYS A 111 1.75 -22.64 -24.24
CA LYS A 111 0.92 -23.42 -25.18
C LYS A 111 0.53 -22.63 -26.42
N LEU A 112 0.87 -21.34 -26.51
CA LEU A 112 0.43 -20.43 -27.57
C LEU A 112 -1.09 -20.51 -27.79
N ALA A 113 -1.83 -20.53 -26.68
CA ALA A 113 -3.29 -20.64 -26.74
C ALA A 113 -3.89 -19.28 -27.09
N ALA A 114 -4.73 -19.23 -28.12
CA ALA A 114 -5.45 -18.01 -28.47
C ALA A 114 -6.35 -17.57 -27.31
N LEU A 115 -6.30 -16.28 -26.96
CA LEU A 115 -7.23 -15.74 -25.97
C LEU A 115 -8.66 -15.83 -26.50
N PRO A 116 -9.64 -16.25 -25.65
CA PRO A 116 -11.02 -16.32 -26.06
C PRO A 116 -11.55 -14.95 -26.53
N THR A 117 -12.15 -14.93 -27.71
CA THR A 117 -12.89 -13.78 -28.27
C THR A 117 -13.99 -13.29 -27.32
N LYS A 118 -14.67 -14.23 -26.66
CA LYS A 118 -15.77 -14.00 -25.71
C LYS A 118 -15.38 -14.27 -24.25
N SER A 119 -14.18 -13.85 -23.84
CA SER A 119 -13.80 -13.89 -22.41
C SER A 119 -14.76 -13.05 -21.57
N GLY A 120 -15.18 -13.57 -20.41
CA GLY A 120 -16.18 -12.98 -19.50
C GLY A 120 -15.77 -11.68 -18.78
N VAL A 121 -14.65 -11.06 -19.16
CA VAL A 121 -14.27 -9.71 -18.71
C VAL A 121 -14.73 -8.73 -19.78
N ASN A 122 -16.00 -8.34 -19.69
CA ASN A 122 -16.59 -7.27 -20.48
C ASN A 122 -15.96 -5.93 -20.03
N GLU A 123 -15.53 -5.11 -20.99
CA GLU A 123 -15.00 -3.76 -20.70
C GLU A 123 -16.02 -2.90 -19.97
N ILE A 124 -17.32 -3.11 -20.27
CA ILE A 124 -18.42 -2.45 -19.57
C ILE A 124 -18.46 -2.91 -18.11
N ASP A 125 -18.37 -4.21 -17.83
CA ASP A 125 -18.35 -4.73 -16.45
C ASP A 125 -17.12 -4.26 -15.68
N TRP A 126 -15.99 -4.06 -16.36
CA TRP A 126 -14.79 -3.52 -15.74
C TRP A 126 -14.91 -2.02 -15.46
N ALA A 127 -15.41 -1.24 -16.41
CA ALA A 127 -15.68 0.18 -16.23
C ALA A 127 -16.67 0.41 -15.08
N LEU A 128 -17.76 -0.38 -15.04
CA LEU A 128 -18.73 -0.37 -13.95
C LEU A 128 -18.11 -0.73 -12.61
N ARG A 129 -17.29 -1.79 -12.54
CA ARG A 129 -16.57 -2.15 -11.30
C ARG A 129 -15.60 -1.06 -10.86
N THR A 130 -14.98 -0.37 -11.79
CA THR A 130 -14.05 0.73 -11.51
C THR A 130 -14.79 1.93 -10.96
N GLU A 131 -15.94 2.27 -11.56
CA GLU A 131 -16.81 3.33 -11.08
C GLU A 131 -17.36 3.04 -9.68
N VAL A 132 -17.88 1.82 -9.46
CA VAL A 132 -18.37 1.41 -8.13
C VAL A 132 -17.26 1.53 -7.08
N ARG A 133 -16.04 1.07 -7.38
CA ARG A 133 -14.89 1.24 -6.46
C ARG A 133 -14.54 2.70 -6.21
N ALA A 134 -14.65 3.56 -7.21
CA ALA A 134 -14.38 4.99 -7.06
C ALA A 134 -15.45 5.66 -6.18
N VAL A 135 -16.72 5.31 -6.36
CA VAL A 135 -17.83 5.74 -5.52
C VAL A 135 -17.65 5.25 -4.08
N ASP A 136 -17.31 3.97 -3.88
CA ASP A 136 -17.05 3.41 -2.55
C ASP A 136 -15.88 4.13 -1.87
N ALA A 137 -14.80 4.43 -2.61
CA ALA A 137 -13.67 5.17 -2.07
C ALA A 137 -14.06 6.61 -1.67
N LEU A 138 -14.90 7.27 -2.47
CA LEU A 138 -15.42 8.60 -2.18
C LEU A 138 -16.34 8.59 -0.96
N ASP A 139 -17.25 7.61 -0.85
CA ASP A 139 -18.14 7.45 0.30
C ASP A 139 -17.35 7.21 1.59
N ASN A 140 -16.38 6.29 1.56
CA ASN A 140 -15.50 6.04 2.69
C ASN A 140 -14.72 7.30 3.11
N ALA A 141 -14.23 8.08 2.15
CA ALA A 141 -13.56 9.35 2.43
C ALA A 141 -14.51 10.38 3.05
N ALA A 142 -15.75 10.46 2.56
CA ALA A 142 -16.78 11.35 3.11
C ALA A 142 -17.17 10.95 4.54
N LEU A 143 -17.38 9.65 4.80
CA LEU A 143 -17.64 9.10 6.13
C LEU A 143 -16.48 9.37 7.10
N ALA A 144 -15.25 9.17 6.65
CA ALA A 144 -14.06 9.49 7.45
C ALA A 144 -14.01 10.99 7.80
N ALA A 145 -14.24 11.88 6.84
CA ALA A 145 -14.23 13.33 7.07
C ALA A 145 -15.35 13.78 8.02
N ALA A 146 -16.56 13.23 7.88
CA ALA A 146 -17.68 13.50 8.78
C ALA A 146 -17.42 12.94 10.19
N GLY A 147 -16.86 11.74 10.29
CA GLY A 147 -16.46 11.10 11.54
C GLY A 147 -15.39 11.90 12.28
N VAL A 148 -14.36 12.39 11.58
CA VAL A 148 -13.33 13.27 12.16
C VAL A 148 -13.95 14.53 12.73
N LYS A 149 -14.83 15.22 11.99
CA LYS A 149 -15.51 16.43 12.49
C LYS A 149 -16.35 16.15 13.75
N LYS A 150 -17.11 15.06 13.74
CA LYS A 150 -17.95 14.68 14.89
C LYS A 150 -17.09 14.32 16.11
N LEU A 151 -16.02 13.56 15.92
CA LEU A 151 -15.09 13.18 16.98
C LEU A 151 -14.37 14.40 17.56
N SER A 152 -13.89 15.32 16.72
CA SER A 152 -13.28 16.57 17.16
C SER A 152 -14.24 17.42 18.00
N ALA A 153 -15.49 17.56 17.56
CA ALA A 153 -16.52 18.29 18.32
C ALA A 153 -16.89 17.61 19.65
N GLU A 154 -16.86 16.27 19.71
CA GLU A 154 -17.07 15.51 20.94
C GLU A 154 -15.88 15.68 21.91
N ILE A 155 -14.64 15.64 21.40
CA ILE A 155 -13.44 15.92 22.16
C ILE A 155 -13.47 17.35 22.72
N GLU A 156 -13.84 18.33 21.92
CA GLU A 156 -13.93 19.72 22.38
C GLU A 156 -15.01 19.88 23.45
N ARG A 157 -16.21 19.28 23.26
CA ARG A 157 -17.27 19.29 24.28
C ARG A 157 -16.82 18.63 25.58
N THR A 158 -16.14 17.49 25.51
CA THR A 158 -15.65 16.79 26.72
C THR A 158 -14.52 17.55 27.41
N LEU A 159 -13.63 18.21 26.66
CA LEU A 159 -12.59 19.09 27.22
C LEU A 159 -13.19 20.33 27.90
N VAL A 160 -14.16 21.00 27.27
CA VAL A 160 -14.88 22.14 27.87
C VAL A 160 -15.61 21.72 29.14
N ALA A 161 -16.31 20.58 29.12
CA ALA A 161 -16.98 20.04 30.30
C ALA A 161 -16.00 19.61 31.41
N ALA A 162 -14.82 19.10 31.07
CA ALA A 162 -13.76 18.82 32.04
C ALA A 162 -13.19 20.10 32.66
N ALA A 163 -12.98 21.15 31.86
CA ALA A 163 -12.52 22.45 32.35
C ALA A 163 -13.56 23.17 33.24
N ALA A 164 -14.85 23.05 32.93
CA ALA A 164 -15.91 23.59 33.78
C ALA A 164 -15.97 22.89 35.15
N ARG A 165 -15.73 21.57 35.20
CA ARG A 165 -15.67 20.79 36.45
C ARG A 165 -14.46 21.14 37.32
N THR A 166 -13.33 21.53 36.73
CA THR A 166 -12.15 21.96 37.50
C THR A 166 -12.28 23.38 38.06
N VAL A 167 -13.05 24.26 37.40
CA VAL A 167 -13.34 25.62 37.91
C VAL A 167 -14.44 25.63 38.97
N GLY A 168 -15.38 24.67 38.94
CA GLY A 168 -16.47 24.54 39.91
C GLY A 168 -16.05 24.09 41.32
N THR A 169 -14.88 23.46 41.48
CA THR A 169 -14.46 22.84 42.76
C THR A 169 -13.60 23.74 43.63
N ARG A 170 -13.54 25.05 43.37
CA ARG A 170 -12.83 26.01 44.23
C ARG A 170 -13.76 26.79 45.16
N ARG A 171 -14.57 26.10 45.96
CA ARG A 171 -15.13 26.63 47.22
C ARG A 171 -15.21 25.54 48.30
N THR A 172 -14.20 25.57 49.18
CA THR A 172 -14.26 25.38 50.64
C THR A 172 -15.21 24.33 51.21
N SER A 173 -14.64 23.26 51.79
CA SER A 173 -14.92 22.86 53.17
C SER A 173 -13.86 21.88 53.70
N VAL A 174 -13.33 22.23 54.87
CA VAL A 174 -12.49 21.43 55.77
C VAL A 174 -13.34 20.38 56.49
N SER A 175 -12.68 19.33 57.00
CA SER A 175 -13.19 18.15 57.75
C SER A 175 -13.50 16.98 56.84
N GLY A 176 -13.08 15.75 57.09
CA GLY A 176 -12.41 15.07 58.20
C GLY A 176 -12.36 13.59 57.81
N ASP A 177 -11.52 12.80 58.49
CA ASP A 177 -11.31 11.36 58.23
C ASP A 177 -12.57 10.57 57.82
N ASP A 178 -12.49 9.73 56.79
CA ASP A 178 -12.51 8.27 56.97
C ASP A 178 -12.27 7.50 55.66
N HIS A 179 -11.77 6.27 55.81
CA HIS A 179 -11.35 5.36 54.73
C HIS A 179 -12.48 4.90 53.78
N ARG A 180 -12.16 4.78 52.48
CA ARG A 180 -12.30 3.58 51.61
C ARG A 180 -12.42 3.94 50.14
N GLY A 181 -11.56 3.31 49.32
CA GLY A 181 -11.87 2.75 48.01
C GLY A 181 -12.45 3.65 46.91
N GLY A 182 -11.75 3.69 45.78
CA GLY A 182 -12.37 3.95 44.49
C GLY A 182 -12.00 5.28 43.87
N GLU A 183 -11.12 5.19 42.89
CA GLU A 183 -11.14 5.86 41.58
C GLU A 183 -9.69 6.08 41.18
N SER A 184 -9.24 5.30 40.19
CA SER A 184 -7.96 5.55 39.54
C SER A 184 -8.07 6.89 38.84
N ALA A 185 -7.69 7.96 39.55
CA ALA A 185 -7.47 9.27 38.95
C ALA A 185 -6.56 9.04 37.75
N GLY A 186 -7.02 9.50 36.57
CA GLY A 186 -6.31 9.33 35.31
C GLY A 186 -4.85 9.80 35.38
N PRO A 187 -4.03 9.46 34.38
CA PRO A 187 -2.60 9.76 34.40
C PRO A 187 -2.38 11.25 34.70
N PRO A 188 -1.53 11.59 35.68
CA PRO A 188 -1.13 12.97 35.90
C PRO A 188 -0.54 13.55 34.60
N VAL A 189 -0.76 14.84 34.37
CA VAL A 189 -0.32 15.50 33.13
C VAL A 189 1.18 15.74 33.20
N LEU A 190 1.92 15.27 32.19
CA LEU A 190 3.34 15.55 32.06
C LEU A 190 3.53 16.99 31.52
N PRO A 191 4.31 17.85 32.21
CA PRO A 191 4.53 19.23 31.76
C PRO A 191 5.28 19.30 30.43
N PRO A 192 5.10 20.37 29.64
CA PRO A 192 5.94 20.62 28.47
C PRO A 192 7.43 20.74 28.84
N ALA A 193 8.30 20.12 28.05
CA ALA A 193 9.74 20.04 28.34
C ALA A 193 10.47 21.40 28.36
N HIS A 194 9.90 22.43 27.72
CA HIS A 194 10.46 23.78 27.67
C HIS A 194 10.24 24.61 28.96
N VAL A 195 9.46 24.11 29.92
CA VAL A 195 9.20 24.80 31.19
C VAL A 195 10.44 24.70 32.11
N PRO A 196 10.86 25.77 32.81
CA PRO A 196 11.99 25.73 33.72
C PRO A 196 11.87 24.61 34.79
N TRP A 197 12.98 23.94 35.08
CA TRP A 197 13.02 22.76 35.98
C TRP A 197 12.27 22.95 37.29
N ARG A 198 12.42 24.11 37.94
CA ARG A 198 11.75 24.44 39.22
C ARG A 198 10.23 24.29 39.19
N TYR A 199 9.58 24.48 38.04
CA TYR A 199 8.13 24.35 37.89
C TYR A 199 7.70 22.97 37.39
N ARG A 200 8.54 22.29 36.59
CA ARG A 200 8.26 20.94 36.10
C ARG A 200 8.61 19.83 37.10
N LYS A 201 9.58 20.04 38.01
CA LYS A 201 10.07 19.02 38.96
C LYS A 201 8.93 18.34 39.74
N PRO A 202 7.99 19.05 40.40
CA PRO A 202 6.92 18.39 41.15
C PRO A 202 6.02 17.52 40.27
N GLN A 203 5.67 18.02 39.09
CA GLN A 203 4.77 17.34 38.15
C GLN A 203 5.43 16.12 37.50
N VAL A 204 6.72 16.21 37.15
CA VAL A 204 7.50 15.06 36.67
C VAL A 204 7.66 14.02 37.79
N THR A 205 7.90 14.45 39.05
CA THR A 205 7.96 13.54 40.20
C THR A 205 6.64 12.80 40.42
N ASP A 206 5.50 13.50 40.34
CA ASP A 206 4.18 12.88 40.50
C ASP A 206 3.85 11.92 39.36
N TYR A 207 4.22 12.26 38.12
CA TYR A 207 4.09 11.37 36.97
C TYR A 207 4.93 10.10 37.09
N VAL A 208 6.18 10.24 37.53
CA VAL A 208 7.08 9.12 37.78
C VAL A 208 6.56 8.25 38.93
N ARG A 209 6.03 8.86 39.99
CA ARG A 209 5.43 8.15 41.12
C ARG A 209 4.20 7.36 40.69
N TRP A 210 3.36 7.93 39.83
CA TRP A 210 2.21 7.22 39.24
C TRP A 210 2.66 6.02 38.38
N LEU A 211 3.62 6.21 37.47
CA LEU A 211 4.11 5.11 36.64
C LEU A 211 4.68 3.95 37.47
N VAL A 212 5.48 4.25 38.49
CA VAL A 212 6.14 3.23 39.30
C VAL A 212 5.18 2.58 40.31
N ASN A 213 4.41 3.39 41.04
CA ASN A 213 3.61 2.89 42.18
C ASN A 213 2.20 2.47 41.77
N ALA A 214 1.56 3.17 40.82
CA ALA A 214 0.19 2.86 40.39
C ALA A 214 0.18 1.90 39.19
N CYS A 215 1.15 2.02 38.27
CA CYS A 215 1.21 1.17 37.07
C CYS A 215 2.25 0.04 37.15
N GLY A 216 3.07 -0.02 38.22
CA GLY A 216 4.07 -1.08 38.40
C GLY A 216 5.22 -1.04 37.38
N VAL A 217 5.44 0.10 36.70
CA VAL A 217 6.47 0.24 35.66
C VAL A 217 7.85 0.32 36.30
N SER A 218 8.81 -0.46 35.78
CA SER A 218 10.18 -0.45 36.30
C SER A 218 10.88 0.90 36.05
N GLN A 219 11.81 1.29 36.93
CA GLN A 219 12.53 2.56 36.82
C GLN A 219 13.26 2.73 35.47
N ALA A 220 13.75 1.64 34.87
CA ALA A 220 14.38 1.66 33.55
C ALA A 220 13.36 1.89 32.42
N ALA A 221 12.14 1.33 32.53
CA ALA A 221 11.07 1.59 31.57
C ALA A 221 10.52 3.02 31.73
N THR A 222 10.37 3.52 32.95
CA THR A 222 9.99 4.91 33.23
C THR A 222 10.99 5.90 32.64
N ALA A 223 12.30 5.63 32.74
CA ALA A 223 13.33 6.46 32.12
C ALA A 223 13.17 6.56 30.58
N ARG A 224 12.81 5.45 29.91
CA ARG A 224 12.55 5.44 28.46
C ARG A 224 11.34 6.30 28.09
N VAL A 225 10.27 6.23 28.88
CA VAL A 225 9.05 7.04 28.67
C VAL A 225 9.33 8.54 28.84
N LEU A 226 10.16 8.92 29.83
CA LEU A 226 10.57 10.30 30.02
C LEU A 226 11.44 10.81 28.85
N ASN A 227 12.37 9.98 28.37
CA ASN A 227 13.24 10.37 27.25
C ASN A 227 12.46 10.53 25.94
N SER A 228 11.50 9.63 25.65
CA SER A 228 10.67 9.70 24.44
C SER A 228 9.66 10.85 24.45
N SER A 229 9.23 11.30 25.63
CA SER A 229 8.40 12.48 25.81
C SER A 229 9.19 13.80 25.83
N GLY A 230 10.49 13.75 25.52
CA GLY A 230 11.37 14.91 25.45
C GLY A 230 11.77 15.49 26.81
N GLN A 231 11.45 14.82 27.92
CA GLN A 231 11.87 15.28 29.24
C GLN A 231 13.37 15.07 29.43
N ARG A 232 13.98 15.99 30.16
CA ARG A 232 15.39 15.94 30.58
C ARG A 232 15.53 16.14 32.08
N THR A 233 16.66 15.79 32.67
CA THR A 233 16.92 16.05 34.09
C THR A 233 17.11 17.55 34.35
N GLU A 234 17.36 17.92 35.61
CA GLU A 234 17.76 19.29 35.99
C GLU A 234 18.99 19.79 35.21
N THR A 235 19.95 18.91 35.01
CA THR A 235 21.23 19.16 34.33
C THR A 235 21.15 18.93 32.81
N ASP A 236 19.94 18.91 32.26
CA ASP A 236 19.64 18.67 30.85
C ASP A 236 20.17 17.32 30.29
N ARG A 237 20.29 16.31 31.16
CA ARG A 237 20.73 14.96 30.77
C ARG A 237 19.55 14.04 30.50
N GLU A 238 19.83 12.95 29.80
CA GLU A 238 18.87 11.86 29.63
C GLU A 238 18.56 11.14 30.94
N TRP A 239 17.34 10.65 31.05
CA TRP A 239 16.89 9.83 32.15
C TRP A 239 17.49 8.43 32.10
N ARG A 240 18.05 8.01 33.23
CA ARG A 240 18.49 6.64 33.53
C ARG A 240 17.72 6.10 34.74
N SER A 241 17.75 4.79 34.96
CA SER A 241 17.11 4.17 36.14
C SER A 241 17.56 4.82 37.46
N GLY A 242 18.86 5.08 37.60
CA GLY A 242 19.43 5.76 38.78
C GLY A 242 18.90 7.17 39.00
N SER A 243 18.71 7.97 37.94
CA SER A 243 18.13 9.32 38.05
C SER A 243 16.63 9.31 38.36
N VAL A 244 15.90 8.29 37.88
CA VAL A 244 14.49 8.09 38.25
C VAL A 244 14.38 7.71 39.74
N GLY A 245 15.26 6.84 40.21
CA GLY A 245 15.35 6.48 41.63
C GLY A 245 15.72 7.67 42.51
N ALA A 246 16.67 8.52 42.09
CA ALA A 246 17.03 9.74 42.79
C ALA A 246 15.85 10.73 42.88
N LEU A 247 15.11 10.92 41.77
CA LEU A 247 13.93 11.79 41.74
C LEU A 247 12.82 11.35 42.71
N LEU A 248 12.62 10.04 42.86
CA LEU A 248 11.62 9.48 43.77
C LEU A 248 12.02 9.58 45.25
N LYS A 249 13.32 9.63 45.54
CA LYS A 249 13.87 9.74 46.90
C LYS A 249 13.95 11.18 47.41
N GLY A 250 13.93 12.17 46.51
CA GLY A 250 13.99 13.60 46.83
C GLY A 250 15.32 14.24 46.47
#